data_AF-A0A3N4ZL86-F1
#
_entry.id   AF-A0A3N4ZL86-F1
#
_cell.length_a   1.000
_cell.length_b   1.000
_cell.length_c   1.000
_cell.angle_alpha   90.00
_cell.angle_beta   90.00
_cell.angle_gamma   90.00
#
_symmetry.space_group_name_H-M   'P 1'
#
loop_
_entity.id
_entity.type
_entity.pdbx_description
1 polymer ?
#
loop_
_entity_poly.entity_id
_entity_poly.type
_entity_poly.pdbx_seq_one_letter_code
_entity_poly.pdbx_strand_id
1 'polypeptide(L)' 'MVKLGGGNLRYRKRLSLGPLKFNITQKGLSSMSIKLGFWTWNSRTKKHSLNLPGGLSWYSNSK' A
#
# COMPACT_ATOMS: atom_id res chain seq x y z
N MET A 1 -15.38 -4.30 -17.66
CA MET A 1 -15.66 -2.85 -17.55
C MET A 1 -17.12 -2.67 -17.95
N VAL A 2 -18.03 -2.55 -16.98
CA VAL A 2 -19.42 -2.20 -17.27
C VAL A 2 -19.55 -0.70 -17.06
N LYS A 3 -19.81 0.02 -18.15
CA LYS A 3 -20.03 1.47 -18.15
C LYS A 3 -21.54 1.68 -18.06
N LEU A 4 -22.07 1.78 -16.84
CA LEU A 4 -23.40 2.33 -16.61
C LEU A 4 -23.26 3.87 -16.63
N GLY A 5 -24.20 4.56 -17.28
CA GLY A 5 -24.12 5.98 -17.61
C GLY A 5 -23.57 6.87 -16.48
N GLY A 6 -22.66 7.77 -16.83
CA GLY A 6 -22.17 8.87 -15.97
C GLY A 6 -21.20 8.52 -14.83
N GLY A 7 -21.06 7.25 -14.43
CA GLY A 7 -20.23 6.86 -13.28
C GLY A 7 -19.26 5.72 -13.56
N ASN A 8 -17.96 5.93 -13.36
CA ASN A 8 -16.98 4.85 -13.40
C ASN A 8 -17.04 4.04 -12.09
N LEU A 9 -17.71 2.89 -12.10
CA LEU A 9 -17.72 1.93 -10.99
C LEU A 9 -16.32 1.35 -10.80
N ARG A 10 -15.61 1.80 -9.75
CA ARG A 10 -14.25 1.36 -9.41
C ARG A 10 -14.30 0.36 -8.27
N TYR A 11 -14.02 -0.91 -8.56
CA TYR A 11 -13.83 -1.90 -7.50
C TYR A 11 -12.45 -1.75 -6.84
N ARG A 12 -12.45 -1.60 -5.52
CA ARG A 12 -11.28 -1.59 -4.65
C ARG A 12 -11.58 -2.43 -3.41
N LYS A 13 -10.69 -3.37 -3.08
CA LYS A 13 -10.75 -4.17 -1.86
C LYS A 13 -9.41 -4.09 -1.15
N ARG A 14 -9.44 -3.93 0.16
CA ARG A 14 -8.26 -3.95 1.02
C ARG A 14 -8.33 -5.18 1.92
N LEU A 15 -7.31 -6.02 1.86
CA LEU A 15 -7.14 -7.17 2.75
C LEU A 15 -6.02 -6.87 3.73
N SER A 16 -6.24 -7.15 5.02
CA SER A 16 -5.23 -7.01 6.06
C SER A 16 -4.99 -8.37 6.71
N LEU A 17 -3.75 -8.86 6.65
CA LEU A 17 -3.31 -10.12 7.24
C LEU A 17 -2.14 -9.80 8.18
N GLY A 18 -2.49 -9.43 9.42
CA GLY A 18 -1.54 -8.96 10.41
C GLY A 18 -0.72 -7.76 9.91
N PRO A 19 0.62 -7.86 9.87
CA PRO A 19 1.48 -6.77 9.40
C PRO A 19 1.39 -6.54 7.89
N LEU A 20 0.82 -7.50 7.14
CA LEU A 20 0.68 -7.43 5.69
C LEU A 20 -0.65 -6.79 5.29
N LYS A 21 -0.61 -5.89 4.32
CA LYS A 21 -1.76 -5.19 3.76
C LYS A 21 -1.72 -5.29 2.24
N PHE A 22 -2.80 -5.76 1.64
CA PHE A 22 -2.94 -5.92 0.19
C PHE A 22 -4.05 -5.01 -0.31
N ASN A 23 -3.76 -4.26 -1.37
CA ASN A 23 -4.75 -3.46 -2.08
C ASN A 23 -5.05 -4.13 -3.42
N ILE A 24 -6.26 -4.62 -3.59
CA ILE A 24 -6.73 -5.30 -4.78
C ILE A 24 -7.70 -4.37 -5.51
N THR A 25 -7.54 -4.28 -6.82
CA THR A 25 -8.37 -3.45 -7.71
C THR A 25 -8.92 -4.30 -8.85
N GLN A 26 -9.68 -3.70 -9.75
CA GLN A 26 -10.20 -4.36 -10.97
C GLN A 26 -9.12 -5.00 -11.85
N LYS A 27 -7.87 -4.51 -11.78
CA LYS A 27 -6.72 -5.05 -12.52
C LYS A 27 -5.95 -6.12 -11.74
N GLY A 28 -6.44 -6.54 -10.57
CA GLY A 28 -5.74 -7.46 -9.66
C GLY A 28 -5.02 -6.76 -8.50
N LEU A 29 -4.00 -7.41 -7.94
CA LEU A 29 -3.22 -6.88 -6.83
C LEU A 29 -2.47 -5.62 -7.27
N SER A 30 -2.81 -4.47 -6.67
CA SER A 30 -2.25 -3.17 -7.01
C SER A 30 -1.08 -2.76 -6.12
N SER A 31 -1.08 -3.17 -4.85
CA SER A 31 0.04 -2.93 -3.95
C SER A 31 0.00 -3.85 -2.74
N MET A 32 1.17 -4.08 -2.16
CA MET A 32 1.38 -4.75 -0.89
C MET A 32 2.14 -3.81 0.05
N SER A 33 1.82 -3.84 1.33
CA SER A 33 2.56 -3.13 2.36
C SER A 33 2.80 -4.04 3.55
N ILE A 34 3.99 -3.95 4.12
CA ILE A 34 4.42 -4.71 5.30
C ILE A 34 4.71 -3.69 6.39
N LYS A 35 4.13 -3.84 7.58
CA LYS A 35 4.45 -3.01 8.75
C LYS A 35 4.87 -3.89 9.92
N LEU A 36 6.15 -3.87 10.25
CA LEU A 36 6.75 -4.62 11.36
C LEU A 36 7.34 -3.65 12.37
N GLY A 37 6.62 -3.40 13.46
CA GLY A 37 7.04 -2.44 14.49
C GLY A 37 7.33 -1.05 13.91
N PHE A 38 8.59 -0.63 14.02
CA PHE A 38 9.07 0.65 13.50
C PHE A 38 9.39 0.64 12.00
N TRP A 39 9.50 -0.54 11.39
CA TRP A 39 9.83 -0.68 9.97
C TRP A 39 8.59 -0.89 9.11
N THR A 40 8.55 -0.25 7.96
CA THR A 40 7.48 -0.41 6.96
C THR A 40 8.08 -0.54 5.57
N TRP A 41 7.43 -1.32 4.70
CA TRP A 41 7.74 -1.40 3.27
C TRP A 41 6.49 -1.33 2.41
N ASN A 42 6.59 -0.75 1.22
CA ASN A 42 5.51 -0.68 0.25
C ASN A 42 6.00 -1.10 -1.14
N SER A 43 5.35 -2.12 -1.72
CA SER A 43 5.75 -2.65 -3.02
C SER A 43 5.50 -1.70 -4.19
N ARG A 44 4.55 -0.76 -4.06
CA ARG A 44 4.21 0.20 -5.12
C ARG A 44 5.26 1.29 -5.28
N THR A 45 5.74 1.81 -4.16
CA THR A 45 6.79 2.84 -4.16
C THR A 45 8.19 2.24 -4.08
N LYS A 46 8.30 0.94 -3.77
CA LYS A 46 9.54 0.24 -3.44
C LYS A 46 10.31 0.93 -2.30
N LYS A 47 9.63 1.73 -1.47
CA LYS A 47 10.24 2.46 -0.36
C LYS A 47 10.11 1.71 0.95
N HIS A 48 11.18 1.75 1.72
CA HIS A 48 11.21 1.31 3.11
C HIS A 48 11.23 2.53 4.02
N SER A 49 10.59 2.46 5.18
CA SER A 49 10.66 3.51 6.20
C SER A 49 10.94 2.91 7.56
N LEU A 50 11.70 3.64 8.38
CA LEU A 50 12.00 3.29 9.75
C LEU A 50 11.62 4.46 10.66
N ASN A 51 10.75 4.22 11.63
CA ASN A 51 10.43 5.17 12.67
C ASN A 51 11.56 5.14 13.71
N LEU A 52 12.19 6.29 13.91
CA LEU A 52 13.26 6.48 14.88
C LEU A 52 12.69 7.11 16.16
N PRO A 53 13.31 6.89 17.32
CA PRO A 53 12.95 7.61 18.54
C PRO A 53 13.15 9.12 18.36
N GLY A 54 12.41 9.92 19.13
CA GLY A 54 12.50 11.38 19.06
C GLY A 54 11.73 12.02 17.91
N GLY A 55 10.71 11.33 17.36
CA GLY A 55 9.84 11.88 16.31
C GLY A 55 10.47 11.92 14.92
N LEU A 56 11.62 11.26 14.75
CA LEU A 56 12.33 11.17 13.48
C LEU A 56 11.82 9.96 12.68
N SER A 57 11.88 10.06 11.36
CA SER A 57 11.60 8.94 10.46
C SER A 57 12.60 8.95 9.32
N TRP A 58 13.19 7.79 9.06
CA TRP A 58 14.04 7.59 7.89
C TRP A 58 13.24 6.95 6.76
N TYR A 59 13.49 7.38 5.52
CA TYR A 59 12.86 6.85 4.31
C TYR A 59 13.93 6.50 3.29
N SER A 60 13.87 5.29 2.74
CA SER A 60 14.69 4.88 1.62
C SER A 60 14.14 5.49 0.32
N ASN A 61 15.01 6.16 -0.45
CA ASN A 61 14.69 6.54 -1.83
C ASN A 61 15.08 5.38 -2.77
N SER A 62 14.08 4.75 -3.37
CA SER A 62 14.30 3.92 -4.57
C SER A 62 14.45 4.86 -5.77
N LYS A 63 15.55 4.70 -6.52
CA LYS A 63 15.69 5.25 -7.89
C LYS A 63 14.77 4.53 -8.86
#